data_AF-A0A1I4F7T3-F1
#
_entry.id   AF-A0A1I4F7T3-F1
#
_cell.length_a   1.000
_cell.length_b   1.000
_cell.length_c   1.000
_cell.angle_alpha   90.00
_cell.angle_beta   90.00
_cell.angle_gamma   90.00
#
_symmetry.space_group_name_H-M   'P 1'
#
loop_
_entity.id
_entity.type
_entity.pdbx_description
1 polymer ?
#
loop_
_entity_poly.entity_id
_entity_poly.type
_entity_poly.pdbx_seq_one_letter_code
_entity_poly.pdbx_strand_id
1 'polypeptide(L)'
;MDFNKQVIDEFRANNGQVGGCFEGARLLLLTTTGARSGTPHTTPLVYLPDGVERMLVIASAGGAPNNPAWYHNLQANPRATVETGVFVLDVEAEVLRPPNGLVLARAAAAAADPRRAT
;
A
#
# COMPACT_ATOMS: atom_id res chain seq x y z
N MET A 1 -11.49 -17.19 -7.97
CA MET A 1 -11.30 -15.80 -8.39
C MET A 1 -10.12 -15.25 -7.61
N ASP A 2 -9.16 -14.58 -8.25
CA ASP A 2 -8.06 -13.94 -7.52
C ASP A 2 -8.59 -12.69 -6.81
N PHE A 3 -8.52 -12.68 -5.48
CA PHE A 3 -9.00 -11.59 -4.64
C PHE A 3 -8.35 -10.25 -5.00
N ASN A 4 -7.05 -10.22 -5.26
CA ASN A 4 -6.35 -9.00 -5.63
C ASN A 4 -6.86 -8.47 -6.97
N LYS A 5 -7.13 -9.35 -7.92
CA LYS A 5 -7.69 -8.95 -9.22
C LYS A 5 -9.05 -8.28 -9.05
N GLN A 6 -9.93 -8.83 -8.22
CA GLN A 6 -11.25 -8.22 -7.97
C GLN A 6 -11.13 -6.82 -7.35
N VAL A 7 -10.26 -6.67 -6.35
CA VAL A 7 -10.01 -5.38 -5.69
C VAL A 7 -9.44 -4.36 -6.69
N ILE A 8 -8.49 -4.77 -7.54
CA ILE A 8 -7.90 -3.90 -8.57
C ILE A 8 -8.96 -3.45 -9.59
N ASP A 9 -9.79 -4.37 -10.06
CA ASP A 9 -10.82 -4.07 -11.05
C ASP A 9 -11.86 -3.09 -10.47
N GLU A 10 -12.31 -3.31 -9.23
CA GLU A 10 -13.24 -2.40 -8.53
C GLU A 10 -12.60 -1.03 -8.28
N PHE A 11 -11.36 -0.99 -7.79
CA PHE A 11 -10.62 0.24 -7.55
C PHE A 11 -10.55 1.12 -8.81
N ARG A 12 -10.22 0.52 -9.96
CA ARG A 12 -10.12 1.23 -11.24
C ARG A 12 -11.48 1.64 -11.80
N ALA A 13 -12.53 0.86 -11.57
CA ALA A 13 -13.88 1.21 -11.98
C ALA A 13 -14.48 2.37 -11.15
N ASN A 14 -14.07 2.52 -9.90
CA ASN A 14 -14.70 3.40 -8.92
C ASN A 14 -13.78 4.53 -8.43
N ASN A 15 -12.86 5.02 -9.27
CA ASN A 15 -11.96 6.14 -8.96
C ASN A 15 -11.21 5.97 -7.62
N GLY A 16 -10.75 4.75 -7.34
CA GLY A 16 -9.97 4.41 -6.16
C GLY A 16 -10.76 3.95 -4.93
N GLN A 17 -12.09 3.86 -5.03
CA GLN A 17 -12.95 3.41 -3.95
C GLN A 17 -13.26 1.91 -4.08
N VAL A 18 -13.21 1.19 -2.95
CA VAL A 18 -13.51 -0.24 -2.87
C VAL A 18 -14.36 -0.48 -1.63
N GLY A 19 -15.43 -1.26 -1.76
CA GLY A 19 -16.33 -1.59 -0.66
C GLY A 19 -15.82 -2.72 0.25
N GLY A 20 -16.71 -3.24 1.09
CA GLY A 20 -16.43 -4.40 1.95
C GLY A 20 -15.37 -4.10 3.00
N CYS A 21 -14.33 -4.93 3.08
CA CYS A 21 -13.26 -4.73 4.07
C CYS A 21 -12.38 -3.49 3.84
N PHE A 22 -12.53 -2.83 2.69
CA PHE A 22 -11.81 -1.61 2.33
C PHE A 22 -12.69 -0.36 2.35
N GLU A 23 -13.97 -0.49 2.72
CA GLU A 23 -14.91 0.62 2.74
C GLU A 23 -14.43 1.75 3.67
N GLY A 24 -14.38 2.98 3.13
CA GLY A 24 -13.89 4.16 3.84
C GLY A 24 -12.36 4.26 3.99
N ALA A 25 -11.60 3.23 3.58
CA ALA A 25 -10.14 3.27 3.61
C ALA A 25 -9.58 4.01 2.38
N ARG A 26 -8.38 4.59 2.55
CA ARG A 26 -7.61 5.15 1.44
C ARG A 26 -6.76 4.04 0.82
N LEU A 27 -7.10 3.65 -0.40
CA LEU A 27 -6.34 2.64 -1.15
C LEU A 27 -5.43 3.28 -2.18
N LEU A 28 -4.36 2.57 -2.49
CA LEU A 28 -3.57 2.75 -3.70
C LEU A 28 -3.27 1.40 -4.33
N LEU A 29 -2.99 1.39 -5.64
CA LEU A 29 -2.40 0.24 -6.30
C LEU A 29 -0.90 0.47 -6.42
N LEU A 30 -0.10 -0.39 -5.81
CA LEU A 30 1.35 -0.35 -5.90
C LEU A 30 1.82 -1.36 -6.95
N THR A 31 2.45 -0.87 -8.02
CA THR A 31 3.09 -1.71 -9.04
C THR A 31 4.60 -1.72 -8.84
N THR A 32 5.16 -2.90 -8.55
CA THR A 32 6.60 -3.12 -8.31
C THR A 32 7.20 -4.05 -9.36
N THR A 33 8.51 -3.99 -9.56
CA THR A 33 9.23 -4.98 -10.38
C THR A 33 9.61 -6.19 -9.52
N GLY A 34 9.20 -7.39 -9.93
CA GLY A 34 9.50 -8.63 -9.21
C GLY A 34 11.00 -8.86 -9.05
N ALA A 35 11.50 -8.93 -7.82
CA ALA A 35 12.94 -9.05 -7.55
C ALA A 35 13.59 -10.30 -8.18
N ARG A 36 12.81 -11.37 -8.35
CA ARG A 36 13.27 -12.62 -8.99
C ARG A 36 12.85 -12.72 -10.46
N SER A 37 11.67 -12.24 -10.81
CA SER A 37 11.09 -12.44 -12.14
C SER A 37 11.36 -11.31 -13.12
N GLY A 38 11.70 -10.11 -12.64
CA GLY A 38 11.80 -8.90 -13.47
C GLY A 38 10.46 -8.39 -14.01
N THR A 39 9.34 -9.03 -13.68
CA THR A 39 8.01 -8.69 -14.20
C THR A 39 7.27 -7.72 -13.28
N PRO A 40 6.40 -6.84 -13.80
CA PRO A 40 5.54 -6.00 -12.97
C PRO A 40 4.54 -6.82 -12.14
N HIS A 41 4.34 -6.42 -10.88
CA HIS A 41 3.34 -6.98 -9.97
C HIS A 41 2.59 -5.86 -9.26
N THR A 42 1.27 -5.87 -9.37
CA THR A 42 0.39 -4.85 -8.75
C THR A 42 -0.27 -5.42 -7.49
N THR A 43 -0.19 -4.69 -6.38
CA THR A 43 -0.83 -5.04 -5.10
C THR A 43 -1.65 -3.86 -4.58
N PRO A 44 -2.95 -4.07 -4.27
CA PRO A 44 -3.76 -3.06 -3.59
C PRO A 44 -3.31 -2.93 -2.12
N LEU A 45 -3.10 -1.69 -1.67
CA LEU A 45 -2.64 -1.40 -0.31
C LEU A 45 -3.45 -0.26 0.29
N VAL A 46 -3.76 -0.37 1.58
CA VAL A 46 -4.17 0.79 2.38
C VAL A 46 -2.93 1.66 2.62
N TYR A 47 -3.08 2.97 2.47
CA TYR A 47 -2.02 3.93 2.73
C TYR A 47 -2.48 5.05 3.65
N LEU A 48 -1.51 5.74 4.23
CA LEU A 48 -1.73 6.97 4.99
C LEU A 48 -0.98 8.13 4.34
N PRO A 49 -1.58 9.31 4.25
CA PRO A 49 -0.87 10.51 3.83
C PRO A 49 0.18 10.89 4.88
N ASP A 50 1.36 11.30 4.42
CA ASP A 50 2.38 11.96 5.25
C ASP A 50 2.75 13.30 4.59
N GLY A 51 2.06 14.35 5.03
CA GLY A 51 2.09 15.63 4.33
C GLY A 51 1.39 15.57 2.98
N VAL A 52 1.86 16.38 2.03
CA VAL A 52 1.21 16.57 0.72
C VAL A 52 1.76 15.58 -0.33
N GLU A 53 3.03 15.18 -0.21
CA GLU A 53 3.75 14.47 -1.28
C GLU A 53 4.09 13.02 -0.94
N ARG A 54 3.95 12.60 0.32
CA ARG A 54 4.35 11.25 0.76
C ARG A 54 3.16 10.38 1.13
N MET A 55 3.32 9.10 0.83
CA MET A 55 2.36 8.04 1.15
C MET A 55 3.08 6.98 1.96
N LEU A 56 2.47 6.57 3.06
CA LEU A 56 2.99 5.53 3.93
C LEU A 56 2.20 4.25 3.69
N VAL A 57 2.91 3.18 3.34
CA VAL A 57 2.37 1.82 3.25
C VAL A 57 3.08 0.94 4.27
N ILE A 58 2.34 -0.02 4.83
CA ILE A 58 2.86 -0.91 5.87
C ILE A 58 2.92 -2.33 5.32
N ALA A 59 4.10 -2.94 5.39
CA ALA A 59 4.35 -4.33 5.04
C ALA A 59 3.78 -5.31 6.09
N SER A 60 2.54 -5.10 6.53
CA SER A 60 1.92 -5.87 7.61
C SER A 60 1.55 -7.29 7.18
N ALA A 61 1.21 -7.49 5.91
CA ALA A 61 0.71 -8.76 5.37
C ALA A 61 -0.38 -9.41 6.24
N GLY A 62 -1.27 -8.60 6.85
CA GLY A 62 -2.29 -9.08 7.77
C GLY A 62 -1.76 -9.72 9.07
N GLY A 63 -0.52 -9.39 9.46
CA GLY A 63 0.16 -9.98 10.61
C GLY A 63 0.91 -11.28 10.30
N ALA A 64 1.08 -11.64 9.02
CA ALA A 64 1.87 -12.80 8.64
C ALA A 64 3.34 -12.68 9.12
N PRO A 65 4.00 -13.80 9.45
CA PRO A 65 5.38 -13.78 9.96
C PRO A 65 6.42 -13.34 8.91
N ASN A 66 6.06 -13.44 7.63
CA ASN A 66 6.92 -13.08 6.52
C ASN A 66 6.43 -11.79 5.86
N ASN A 67 7.39 -10.95 5.47
CA ASN A 67 7.08 -9.76 4.68
C ASN A 67 6.48 -10.14 3.31
N PRO A 68 5.59 -9.30 2.75
CA PRO A 68 4.97 -9.53 1.46
C PRO A 68 5.98 -9.38 0.31
N ALA A 69 5.70 -10.00 -0.83
CA ALA A 69 6.60 -9.98 -1.99
C ALA A 69 6.95 -8.56 -2.46
N TRP A 70 5.98 -7.63 -2.46
CA TRP A 70 6.21 -6.24 -2.86
C TRP A 70 7.24 -5.52 -1.99
N TYR A 71 7.37 -5.89 -0.70
CA TYR A 71 8.38 -5.32 0.19
C TYR A 71 9.80 -5.75 -0.24
N HIS A 72 9.95 -7.02 -0.62
CA HIS A 72 11.22 -7.52 -1.16
C HIS A 72 11.53 -6.94 -2.55
N ASN A 73 10.50 -6.73 -3.37
CA ASN A 73 10.64 -6.05 -4.65
C ASN A 73 11.17 -4.63 -4.49
N LEU A 74 10.57 -3.83 -3.58
CA LEU A 74 11.01 -2.46 -3.32
C LEU A 74 12.42 -2.36 -2.71
N GLN A 75 12.83 -3.35 -1.90
CA GLN A 75 14.20 -3.40 -1.41
C GLN A 75 15.22 -3.65 -2.53
N ALA A 76 14.85 -4.43 -3.56
CA ALA A 76 15.73 -4.71 -4.69
C ALA A 76 15.72 -3.56 -5.73
N ASN A 77 14.56 -2.93 -5.94
CA ASN A 77 14.39 -1.78 -6.81
C ASN A 77 13.36 -0.82 -6.18
N PRO A 78 13.78 0.37 -5.68
CA PRO A 78 12.88 1.28 -4.99
C PRO A 78 11.90 2.00 -5.93
N ARG A 79 12.10 1.93 -7.26
CA ARG A 79 11.19 2.56 -8.23
C ARG A 79 9.91 1.74 -8.39
N ALA A 80 8.78 2.43 -8.33
CA ALA A 80 7.46 1.84 -8.47
C ALA A 80 6.49 2.84 -9.11
N THR A 81 5.32 2.34 -9.50
CA THR A 81 4.20 3.16 -9.93
C THR A 81 3.05 3.01 -8.94
N VAL A 82 2.39 4.11 -8.60
CA VAL A 82 1.26 4.16 -7.69
C VAL A 82 0.03 4.71 -8.40
N GLU A 83 -1.10 4.01 -8.31
CA GLU A 83 -2.41 4.53 -8.70
C GLU A 83 -3.20 4.93 -7.45
N THR A 84 -3.67 6.18 -7.38
CA THR A 84 -4.52 6.70 -6.27
C THR A 84 -6.00 6.83 -6.69
N GLY A 85 -6.38 6.17 -7.78
CA GLY A 85 -7.70 6.23 -8.40
C GLY A 85 -7.76 7.29 -9.50
N VAL A 86 -7.39 8.53 -9.17
CA VAL A 86 -7.37 9.66 -10.11
C VAL A 86 -6.01 9.94 -10.73
N PHE A 87 -4.93 9.60 -10.03
CA PHE A 87 -3.57 9.86 -10.49
C PHE A 87 -2.78 8.56 -10.61
N VAL A 88 -1.86 8.55 -11.57
CA VAL A 88 -0.80 7.56 -11.71
C VAL A 88 0.52 8.29 -11.53
N LEU A 89 1.30 7.85 -10.54
CA LEU A 89 2.52 8.52 -10.11
C LEU A 89 3.69 7.54 -10.16
N ASP A 90 4.81 7.96 -10.76
CA ASP A 90 6.07 7.28 -10.54
C ASP A 90 6.66 7.74 -9.21
N VAL A 91 7.08 6.78 -8.40
CA VAL A 91 7.54 7.01 -7.03
C VAL A 91 8.85 6.28 -6.77
N GLU A 92 9.60 6.77 -5.79
CA GLU A 92 10.74 6.07 -5.20
C GLU A 92 10.42 5.75 -3.74
N ALA A 93 10.56 4.49 -3.36
CA ALA A 93 10.25 4.01 -2.03
C ALA A 93 11.45 4.06 -1.11
N GLU A 94 11.25 4.58 0.10
CA GLU A 94 12.21 4.51 1.21
C GLU A 94 11.69 3.60 2.32
N VAL A 95 12.52 2.65 2.77
CA VAL A 95 12.19 1.80 3.92
C VAL A 95 12.52 2.55 5.22
N LEU A 96 11.48 2.98 5.93
CA LEU A 96 11.63 3.61 7.23
C LEU A 96 12.06 2.59 8.29
N ARG A 97 13.23 2.82 8.89
CA ARG A 97 13.77 2.00 9.98
C ARG A 97 13.49 2.67 11.35
N PRO A 98 13.53 1.91 12.46
CA PRO A 98 13.45 2.50 13.80
C PRO A 98 14.55 3.55 14.05
N PRO A 99 14.31 4.55 14.92
CA PRO A 99 13.10 4.74 15.74
C PRO A 99 11.89 5.29 14.97
N ASN A 100 12.13 5.91 13.82
CA ASN A 100 11.10 6.61 13.04
C ASN A 100 10.00 5.67 12.52
N GLY A 101 10.38 4.49 12.02
CA GLY A 101 9.43 3.51 11.47
C GLY A 101 8.46 2.94 12.52
N LEU A 102 8.87 2.78 13.78
CA LEU A 102 8.02 2.18 14.82
C LEU A 102 6.97 3.17 15.35
N VAL A 103 7.35 4.43 15.53
CA VAL A 103 6.44 5.49 15.97
C VAL A 103 5.37 5.74 14.91
N LEU A 104 5.78 5.80 13.65
CA LEU A 104 4.88 6.03 12.54
C LEU A 104 3.94 4.84 12.29
N ALA A 105 4.45 3.61 12.35
CA ALA A 105 3.62 2.41 12.25
C ALA A 105 2.56 2.31 13.37
N ARG A 106 2.89 2.76 14.60
CA ARG A 106 1.94 2.83 15.72
C ARG A 106 0.86 3.89 15.51
N ALA A 107 1.25 5.09 15.08
CA ALA A 107 0.31 6.15 14.75
C ALA A 107 -0.63 5.72 13.61
N ALA A 108 -0.06 5.06 12.60
CA ALA A 108 -0.78 4.52 11.46
C ALA A 108 -1.80 3.44 11.83
N ALA A 109 -1.40 2.46 12.63
CA ALA A 109 -2.30 1.41 13.10
C ALA A 109 -3.43 1.99 13.97
N ALA A 110 -3.18 3.05 14.74
CA ALA A 110 -4.21 3.73 15.51
C ALA A 110 -5.19 4.52 14.62
N ALA A 111 -4.71 5.16 13.55
CA ALA A 111 -5.54 5.91 12.61
C ALA A 111 -6.39 5.03 11.68
N ALA A 112 -5.97 3.77 11.47
CA ALA A 112 -6.69 2.80 10.63
C ALA A 112 -7.75 1.99 11.40
N ASP A 113 -7.96 2.21 12.71
CA ASP A 113 -9.06 1.60 13.48
C ASP A 113 -10.28 2.55 13.51
N PRO A 114 -11.33 2.29 12.71
CA PRO A 114 -12.51 3.14 12.66
C PRO A 114 -13.30 3.20 13.97
N ARG A 115 -12.97 2.35 14.96
CA ARG A 115 -13.67 2.28 16.27
C ARG A 115 -13.12 3.25 17.32
N ARG A 116 -12.10 4.04 17.02
CA ARG A 116 -11.45 4.96 17.97
C ARG A 116 -11.56 6.45 17.65
N ALA A 117 -12.25 6.81 16.56
CA ALA A 117 -12.63 8.20 16.29
C ALA A 117 -13.94 8.55 17.02
N THR A 118 -13.89 8.62 18.35
CA THR A 118 -14.92 9.27 19.20
C THR A 118 -14.31 9.73 20.50
#